data_AF-A0A672YED9-F1
#
_entry.id   AF-A0A672YED9-F1
#
_cell.length_a   1.000
_cell.length_b   1.000
_cell.length_c   1.000
_cell.angle_alpha   90.00
_cell.angle_beta   90.00
_cell.angle_gamma   90.00
#
_symmetry.space_group_name_H-M   'P 1'
#
loop_
_entity.id
_entity.type
_entity.pdbx_description
1 polymer ?
#
loop_
_entity_poly.entity_id
_entity_poly.type
_entity_poly.pdbx_seq_one_letter_code
_entity_poly.pdbx_strand_id
1 'polypeptide(L)'
;MDIKSNVTYLILGGFVDMNKYRYVYFFILFTVYVLIMCSNCIIVYLILIHKNLHEPMYVFIAALSFNSVLFSTVIYPKLLTDFLSEKQIISLSACIFQYFIYYSLAMSDMLLLAAMAFDRYVSICKPLQYPTIMRKSTVSIFLCLCWLWPAAHMIGGVTLGGFKKLCSVTLTGIFCNNSILKLKCVPSAALAIYGVYGLTNFVLVPVFFVIFTYAKIFIITHRRGREVRKKAAETCLPHLMILFSFSCLAAYDIIIARVESNFSKTVRLVMTLQTILYNPLLNPIIYGLKMKEILKHLKKLFLFF
;
A
#
# COMPACT_ATOMS: atom_id res chain seq x y z
N MET A 1 18.33 25.71 -22.59
CA MET A 1 18.71 24.43 -23.23
C MET A 1 17.44 23.70 -23.61
N ASP A 2 17.07 23.77 -24.88
CA ASP A 2 15.87 23.16 -25.43
C ASP A 2 15.99 21.63 -25.50
N ILE A 3 15.39 20.90 -24.57
CA ILE A 3 15.14 19.47 -24.76
C ILE A 3 13.86 19.33 -25.60
N LYS A 4 14.00 19.53 -26.91
CA LYS A 4 13.11 19.00 -27.94
C LYS A 4 13.67 17.65 -28.39
N SER A 5 13.22 16.55 -27.78
CA SER A 5 13.27 15.21 -28.40
C SER A 5 12.41 14.25 -27.59
N ASN A 6 11.90 13.19 -28.24
CA ASN A 6 11.14 12.11 -27.62
C ASN A 6 11.96 11.44 -26.50
N VAL A 7 11.85 11.95 -25.27
CA VAL A 7 12.50 11.37 -24.09
C VAL A 7 11.93 9.98 -23.85
N THR A 8 12.72 8.97 -24.17
CA THR A 8 12.35 7.55 -24.05
C THR A 8 12.79 6.95 -22.71
N TYR A 9 13.72 7.59 -22.01
CA TYR A 9 14.29 7.10 -20.75
C TYR A 9 14.47 8.21 -19.70
N LEU A 10 14.51 7.79 -18.44
CA LEU A 10 14.73 8.59 -17.24
C LEU A 10 15.90 8.02 -16.46
N ILE A 11 16.65 8.89 -15.79
CA ILE A 11 17.78 8.53 -14.91
C ILE A 11 17.28 8.62 -13.46
N LEU A 12 17.47 7.57 -12.69
CA LEU A 12 17.13 7.51 -11.26
C LEU A 12 18.32 7.99 -10.43
N GLY A 13 18.21 9.18 -9.84
CA GLY A 13 19.27 9.85 -9.08
C GLY A 13 19.18 9.67 -7.56
N GLY A 14 18.26 8.85 -7.06
CA GLY A 14 18.06 8.62 -5.61
C GLY A 14 19.07 7.69 -4.94
N PHE A 15 19.94 7.04 -5.72
CA PHE A 15 20.92 6.08 -5.21
C PHE A 15 22.15 6.76 -4.59
N VAL A 16 22.70 6.17 -3.53
CA VAL A 16 23.84 6.71 -2.76
C VAL A 16 24.88 5.62 -2.56
N ASP A 17 26.16 5.95 -2.74
CA ASP A 17 27.33 5.10 -2.45
C ASP A 17 27.27 3.67 -3.05
N MET A 18 26.63 3.54 -4.22
CA MET A 18 26.46 2.27 -4.94
C MET A 18 27.78 1.57 -5.26
N ASN A 19 28.84 2.34 -5.51
CA ASN A 19 30.15 1.80 -5.87
C ASN A 19 30.79 0.97 -4.75
N LYS A 20 30.42 1.20 -3.48
CA LYS A 20 31.00 0.49 -2.33
C LYS A 20 30.08 -0.61 -1.77
N TYR A 21 28.76 -0.42 -1.82
CA TYR A 21 27.80 -1.29 -1.13
C TYR A 21 26.73 -1.94 -2.03
N ARG A 22 26.85 -1.87 -3.37
CA ARG A 22 25.85 -2.43 -4.30
C ARG A 22 25.41 -3.87 -3.98
N TYR A 23 26.36 -4.75 -3.71
CA TYR A 23 26.07 -6.17 -3.44
C TYR A 23 25.35 -6.36 -2.10
N VAL A 24 25.73 -5.58 -1.09
CA VAL A 24 25.08 -5.63 0.24
C VAL A 24 23.61 -5.21 0.11
N TYR A 25 23.35 -4.09 -0.58
CA TYR A 25 21.97 -3.65 -0.83
C TYR A 25 21.17 -4.67 -1.63
N PHE A 26 21.78 -5.26 -2.66
CA PHE A 26 21.15 -6.31 -3.47
C PHE A 26 20.73 -7.51 -2.62
N PHE A 27 21.64 -8.09 -1.82
CA PHE A 27 21.34 -9.27 -1.01
C PHE A 27 20.27 -9.00 0.04
N ILE A 28 20.33 -7.85 0.71
CA ILE A 28 19.32 -7.46 1.70
C ILE A 28 17.94 -7.34 1.04
N LEU A 29 17.84 -6.58 -0.05
CA LEU A 29 16.56 -6.35 -0.72
C LEU A 29 16.01 -7.59 -1.41
N PHE A 30 16.88 -8.45 -1.94
CA PHE A 30 16.48 -9.72 -2.52
C PHE A 30 15.90 -10.64 -1.44
N THR A 31 16.56 -10.74 -0.29
CA THR A 31 16.05 -11.53 0.85
C THR A 31 14.70 -11.01 1.30
N VAL A 32 14.54 -9.70 1.43
CA VAL A 32 13.25 -9.10 1.80
C VAL A 32 12.19 -9.34 0.73
N TYR A 33 12.53 -9.22 -0.55
CA TYR A 33 11.60 -9.51 -1.65
C TYR A 33 11.05 -10.94 -1.57
N VAL A 34 11.94 -11.93 -1.42
CA VAL A 34 11.54 -13.33 -1.28
C VAL A 34 10.65 -13.52 -0.05
N LEU A 35 10.99 -12.90 1.07
CA LEU A 35 10.19 -12.99 2.29
C LEU A 35 8.77 -12.43 2.08
N ILE A 36 8.64 -11.24 1.48
CA ILE A 36 7.35 -10.60 1.19
C ILE A 36 6.50 -11.49 0.27
N MET A 37 7.11 -11.98 -0.81
CA MET A 37 6.41 -12.84 -1.77
C MET A 37 5.92 -14.11 -1.10
N CYS A 38 6.81 -14.82 -0.39
CA CYS A 38 6.44 -16.06 0.30
C CYS A 38 5.35 -15.82 1.34
N SER A 39 5.50 -14.82 2.21
CA SER A 39 4.56 -14.58 3.31
C SER A 39 3.17 -14.19 2.81
N ASN A 40 3.07 -13.32 1.80
CA ASN A 40 1.78 -12.89 1.26
C ASN A 40 1.13 -13.98 0.40
N CYS A 41 1.90 -14.72 -0.41
CA CYS A 41 1.37 -15.86 -1.17
C CYS A 41 0.84 -16.97 -0.25
N ILE A 42 1.53 -17.26 0.87
CA ILE A 42 1.05 -18.23 1.86
C ILE A 42 -0.30 -17.79 2.45
N ILE A 43 -0.49 -16.50 2.76
CA ILE A 43 -1.77 -16.01 3.29
C ILE A 43 -2.90 -16.19 2.27
N VAL A 44 -2.68 -15.79 1.02
CA VAL A 44 -3.65 -15.97 -0.06
C VAL A 44 -3.99 -17.47 -0.22
N TYR A 45 -2.97 -18.33 -0.29
CA TYR A 45 -3.14 -19.77 -0.43
C TYR A 45 -3.95 -20.39 0.72
N LEU A 46 -3.65 -20.04 1.97
CA LEU A 46 -4.36 -20.54 3.15
C LEU A 46 -5.83 -20.14 3.15
N ILE A 47 -6.14 -18.89 2.76
CA ILE A 47 -7.52 -18.40 2.71
C ILE A 47 -8.31 -19.11 1.61
N LEU A 48 -7.70 -19.40 0.46
CA LEU A 48 -8.36 -20.09 -0.66
C LEU A 48 -8.71 -21.56 -0.37
N ILE A 49 -7.90 -22.26 0.43
CA ILE A 49 -8.11 -23.68 0.73
C ILE A 49 -9.13 -23.89 1.85
N HIS A 50 -9.08 -23.05 2.88
CA HIS A 50 -9.90 -23.25 4.06
C HIS A 50 -11.24 -22.51 3.92
N LYS A 51 -12.30 -23.24 3.55
CA LYS A 51 -13.68 -22.70 3.44
C LYS A 51 -14.17 -22.00 4.72
N ASN A 52 -13.68 -22.41 5.89
CA ASN A 52 -14.00 -21.79 7.18
C ASN A 52 -13.43 -20.37 7.32
N LEU A 53 -12.45 -20.00 6.49
CA LEU A 53 -11.86 -18.68 6.40
C LEU A 53 -12.50 -17.83 5.30
N HIS A 54 -13.56 -18.28 4.63
CA HIS A 54 -14.30 -17.45 3.65
C HIS A 54 -15.25 -16.43 4.30
N GLU A 55 -14.89 -15.92 5.47
CA GLU A 55 -15.58 -14.77 6.05
C GLU A 55 -15.12 -13.48 5.35
N PRO A 56 -16.00 -12.45 5.25
CA PRO A 56 -15.71 -11.20 4.56
C PRO A 56 -14.37 -10.56 4.94
N MET A 57 -13.99 -10.54 6.22
CA MET A 57 -12.72 -9.99 6.67
C MET A 57 -11.50 -10.66 6.03
N TYR A 58 -11.47 -12.00 5.96
CA TYR A 58 -10.34 -12.72 5.39
C TYR A 58 -10.26 -12.53 3.87
N VAL A 59 -11.40 -12.38 3.20
CA VAL A 59 -11.41 -12.04 1.77
C VAL A 59 -10.73 -10.68 1.53
N PHE A 60 -10.98 -9.67 2.38
CA PHE A 60 -10.26 -8.40 2.30
C PHE A 60 -8.76 -8.53 2.63
N ILE A 61 -8.39 -9.37 3.59
CA ILE A 61 -6.97 -9.66 3.90
C ILE A 61 -6.27 -10.33 2.72
N ALA A 62 -6.95 -11.25 2.02
CA ALA A 62 -6.42 -11.88 0.81
C ALA A 62 -6.23 -10.84 -0.30
N ALA A 63 -7.17 -9.91 -0.49
CA ALA A 63 -7.02 -8.81 -1.43
C ALA A 63 -5.83 -7.88 -1.09
N LEU A 64 -5.65 -7.55 0.20
CA LEU A 64 -4.51 -6.75 0.66
C LEU A 64 -3.16 -7.47 0.46
N SER A 65 -3.14 -8.78 0.68
CA SER A 65 -1.96 -9.62 0.45
C SER A 65 -1.64 -9.72 -1.05
N PHE A 66 -2.67 -9.81 -1.89
CA PHE A 66 -2.53 -9.79 -3.35
C PHE A 66 -2.00 -8.44 -3.85
N ASN A 67 -2.51 -7.31 -3.33
CA ASN A 67 -1.97 -5.98 -3.61
C ASN A 67 -0.48 -5.89 -3.23
N SER A 68 -0.10 -6.45 -2.08
CA SER A 68 1.30 -6.47 -1.60
C SER A 68 2.23 -7.26 -2.55
N VAL A 69 1.76 -8.37 -3.10
CA VAL A 69 2.49 -9.18 -4.10
C VAL A 69 2.66 -8.42 -5.42
N LEU A 70 1.59 -7.82 -5.93
CA LEU A 70 1.64 -7.03 -7.17
C LEU A 70 2.56 -5.82 -7.04
N PHE A 71 2.42 -5.08 -5.94
CA PHE A 71 3.28 -3.94 -5.59
C PHE A 71 4.75 -4.35 -5.58
N SER A 72 5.07 -5.45 -4.90
CA SER A 72 6.44 -5.92 -4.77
C SER A 72 7.01 -6.37 -6.11
N THR A 73 6.21 -7.04 -6.93
CA THR A 73 6.60 -7.49 -8.27
C THR A 73 6.87 -6.33 -9.24
N VAL A 74 6.19 -5.20 -9.08
CA VAL A 74 6.42 -4.03 -9.93
C VAL A 74 7.66 -3.23 -9.51
N ILE A 75 8.01 -3.20 -8.23
CA ILE A 75 9.09 -2.34 -7.71
C ILE A 75 10.40 -3.09 -7.56
N TYR A 76 10.40 -4.25 -6.89
CA TYR A 76 11.64 -4.92 -6.48
C TYR A 76 12.48 -5.44 -7.64
N PRO A 77 11.94 -6.07 -8.70
CA PRO A 77 12.77 -6.55 -9.81
C PRO A 77 13.57 -5.44 -10.48
N LYS A 78 12.93 -4.29 -10.71
CA LYS A 78 13.60 -3.12 -11.28
C LYS A 78 14.65 -2.56 -10.33
N LEU A 79 14.28 -2.39 -9.07
CA LEU A 79 15.18 -1.90 -8.02
C LEU A 79 16.43 -2.79 -7.86
N LEU A 80 16.26 -4.12 -7.84
CA LEU A 80 17.34 -5.11 -7.79
C LEU A 80 18.27 -5.03 -9.00
N THR A 81 17.69 -4.86 -10.19
CA THR A 81 18.46 -4.68 -11.42
C THR A 81 19.26 -3.37 -11.38
N ASP A 82 18.67 -2.30 -10.87
CA ASP A 82 19.34 -1.00 -10.72
C ASP A 82 20.46 -1.02 -9.68
N PHE A 83 20.39 -1.91 -8.68
CA PHE A 83 21.50 -2.15 -7.76
C PHE A 83 22.73 -2.77 -8.42
N LEU A 84 22.53 -3.64 -9.41
CA LEU A 84 23.62 -4.31 -10.13
C LEU A 84 24.10 -3.53 -11.35
N SER A 85 23.26 -2.65 -11.89
CA SER A 85 23.58 -1.84 -13.07
C SER A 85 24.52 -0.68 -12.75
N GLU A 86 25.44 -0.38 -13.67
CA GLU A 86 26.29 0.82 -13.61
C GLU A 86 25.51 2.11 -13.88
N LYS A 87 24.40 2.01 -14.63
CA LYS A 87 23.50 3.13 -14.94
C LYS A 87 22.07 2.78 -14.53
N GLN A 88 21.50 3.57 -13.62
CA GLN A 88 20.12 3.41 -13.16
C GLN A 88 19.18 4.18 -14.09
N ILE A 89 18.75 3.51 -15.16
CA ILE A 89 17.86 4.06 -16.18
C ILE A 89 16.56 3.27 -16.27
N ILE A 90 15.44 3.97 -16.47
CA ILE A 90 14.13 3.37 -16.68
C ILE A 90 13.46 3.99 -17.90
N SER A 91 12.80 3.19 -18.73
CA SER A 91 12.01 3.74 -19.84
C SER A 91 10.83 4.56 -19.30
N LEU A 92 10.45 5.63 -20.00
CA LEU A 92 9.33 6.49 -19.60
C LEU A 92 8.02 5.70 -19.47
N SER A 93 7.74 4.76 -20.38
CA SER A 93 6.56 3.90 -20.33
C SER A 93 6.53 3.01 -19.09
N ALA A 94 7.64 2.31 -18.79
CA ALA A 94 7.76 1.51 -17.58
C ALA A 94 7.63 2.37 -16.31
N CYS A 95 8.14 3.60 -16.33
CA CYS A 95 8.03 4.53 -15.22
C CYS A 95 6.58 4.97 -14.97
N ILE A 96 5.83 5.30 -16.03
CA ILE A 96 4.41 5.63 -15.94
C ILE A 96 3.60 4.42 -15.46
N PHE A 97 3.92 3.23 -15.95
CA PHE A 97 3.29 1.99 -15.50
C PHE A 97 3.56 1.70 -14.02
N GLN A 98 4.82 1.84 -13.58
CA GLN A 98 5.20 1.68 -12.18
C GLN A 98 4.50 2.70 -11.29
N TYR A 99 4.45 3.97 -11.71
CA TYR A 99 3.73 5.05 -11.03
C TYR A 99 2.23 4.73 -10.91
N PHE A 100 1.60 4.29 -12.00
CA PHE A 100 0.19 3.92 -12.03
C PHE A 100 -0.13 2.81 -11.02
N ILE A 101 0.58 1.68 -11.11
CA ILE A 101 0.33 0.54 -10.22
C ILE A 101 0.61 0.90 -8.76
N TYR A 102 1.73 1.60 -8.48
CA TYR A 102 2.09 2.00 -7.12
C TYR A 102 0.97 2.79 -6.42
N TYR A 103 0.50 3.87 -7.05
CA TYR A 103 -0.52 4.73 -6.44
C TYR A 103 -1.91 4.09 -6.45
N SER A 104 -2.29 3.35 -7.50
CA SER A 104 -3.57 2.63 -7.52
C SER A 104 -3.66 1.59 -6.40
N LEU A 105 -2.61 0.81 -6.17
CA LEU A 105 -2.58 -0.18 -5.09
C LEU A 105 -2.53 0.48 -3.71
N ALA A 106 -1.75 1.54 -3.53
CA ALA A 106 -1.69 2.27 -2.25
C ALA A 106 -3.05 2.87 -1.85
N MET A 107 -3.78 3.43 -2.81
CA MET A 107 -5.16 3.91 -2.60
C MET A 107 -6.13 2.75 -2.35
N SER A 108 -5.95 1.63 -3.05
CA SER A 108 -6.75 0.41 -2.85
C SER A 108 -6.62 -0.13 -1.43
N ASP A 109 -5.39 -0.19 -0.89
CA ASP A 109 -5.12 -0.65 0.47
C ASP A 109 -5.87 0.20 1.52
N MET A 110 -5.96 1.51 1.32
CA MET A 110 -6.72 2.41 2.20
C MET A 110 -8.22 2.13 2.17
N LEU A 111 -8.77 1.84 0.99
CA LEU A 111 -10.19 1.49 0.86
C LEU A 111 -10.49 0.11 1.41
N LEU A 112 -9.58 -0.85 1.25
CA LEU A 112 -9.67 -2.16 1.88
C LEU A 112 -9.64 -2.05 3.40
N LEU A 113 -8.78 -1.21 3.97
CA LEU A 113 -8.76 -0.92 5.41
C LEU A 113 -10.10 -0.33 5.89
N ALA A 114 -10.69 0.59 5.13
CA ALA A 114 -12.01 1.14 5.42
C ALA A 114 -13.12 0.07 5.33
N ALA A 115 -13.10 -0.78 4.30
CA ALA A 115 -14.05 -1.88 4.14
C ALA A 115 -13.95 -2.90 5.29
N MET A 116 -12.73 -3.22 5.74
CA MET A 116 -12.50 -4.08 6.90
C MET A 116 -12.99 -3.43 8.20
N ALA A 117 -12.82 -2.12 8.38
CA ALA A 117 -13.36 -1.40 9.53
C ALA A 117 -14.90 -1.44 9.54
N PHE A 118 -15.53 -1.25 8.38
CA PHE A 118 -16.96 -1.36 8.22
C PHE A 118 -17.49 -2.76 8.52
N ASP A 119 -16.85 -3.80 7.97
CA ASP A 119 -17.17 -5.21 8.29
C ASP A 119 -17.16 -5.46 9.80
N ARG A 120 -16.08 -5.04 10.48
CA ARG A 120 -15.94 -5.21 11.92
C ARG A 120 -17.02 -4.45 12.69
N TYR A 121 -17.37 -3.24 12.27
CA TYR A 121 -18.45 -2.47 12.88
C TYR A 121 -19.80 -3.16 12.75
N VAL A 122 -20.17 -3.62 11.55
CA VAL A 122 -21.46 -4.31 11.37
C VAL A 122 -21.48 -5.61 12.20
N SER A 123 -20.39 -6.36 12.25
CA SER A 123 -20.31 -7.61 13.02
C SER A 123 -20.50 -7.41 14.54
N ILE A 124 -19.94 -6.32 15.11
CA ILE A 124 -19.97 -6.07 16.56
C ILE A 124 -21.22 -5.28 16.99
N CYS A 125 -21.56 -4.24 16.23
CA CYS A 125 -22.61 -3.30 16.59
C CYS A 125 -23.99 -3.75 16.11
N LYS A 126 -24.06 -4.57 15.04
CA LYS A 126 -25.33 -5.03 14.44
C LYS A 126 -25.28 -6.54 14.09
N PRO A 127 -25.02 -7.42 15.06
CA PRO A 127 -24.82 -8.86 14.79
C PRO A 127 -26.02 -9.52 14.10
N LEU A 128 -27.26 -9.15 14.46
CA LEU A 128 -28.48 -9.71 13.85
C LEU A 128 -28.66 -9.33 12.37
N GLN A 129 -28.13 -8.18 11.95
CA GLN A 129 -28.24 -7.69 10.58
C GLN A 129 -27.00 -8.01 9.74
N TYR A 130 -25.92 -8.50 10.35
CA TYR A 130 -24.67 -8.83 9.68
C TYR A 130 -24.83 -9.74 8.44
N PRO A 131 -25.54 -10.89 8.49
CA PRO A 131 -25.66 -11.76 7.32
C PRO A 131 -26.44 -11.11 6.16
N THR A 132 -27.34 -10.17 6.46
CA THR A 132 -28.12 -9.43 5.46
C THR A 132 -27.29 -8.32 4.81
N ILE A 133 -26.49 -7.60 5.60
CA ILE A 133 -25.68 -6.46 5.13
C ILE A 133 -24.40 -6.96 4.43
N MET A 134 -23.63 -7.82 5.08
CA MET A 134 -22.33 -8.34 4.61
C MET A 134 -22.49 -9.67 3.85
N ARG A 135 -23.36 -9.67 2.85
CA ARG A 135 -23.52 -10.78 1.90
C ARG A 135 -22.37 -10.84 0.88
N LYS A 136 -22.17 -12.00 0.24
CA LYS A 136 -21.11 -12.21 -0.77
C LYS A 136 -21.12 -11.16 -1.89
N SER A 137 -22.30 -10.71 -2.33
CA SER A 137 -22.40 -9.67 -3.36
C SER A 137 -21.89 -8.32 -2.85
N THR A 138 -22.19 -7.93 -1.61
CA THR A 138 -21.67 -6.71 -0.99
C THR A 138 -20.14 -6.74 -0.91
N VAL A 139 -19.57 -7.86 -0.46
CA VAL A 139 -18.11 -8.06 -0.41
C VAL A 139 -17.49 -7.92 -1.80
N SER A 140 -18.10 -8.55 -2.80
CA SER A 140 -17.62 -8.48 -4.20
C SER A 140 -17.68 -7.05 -4.74
N ILE A 141 -18.76 -6.31 -4.45
CA ILE A 141 -18.91 -4.90 -4.84
C ILE A 141 -17.81 -4.05 -4.17
N PHE A 142 -17.56 -4.24 -2.87
CA PHE A 142 -16.49 -3.52 -2.18
C PHE A 142 -15.12 -3.82 -2.78
N LEU A 143 -14.79 -5.07 -3.08
CA LEU A 143 -13.53 -5.42 -3.75
C LEU A 143 -13.38 -4.73 -5.10
N CYS A 144 -14.41 -4.80 -5.95
CA CYS A 144 -14.41 -4.14 -7.26
C CYS A 144 -14.21 -2.63 -7.11
N LEU A 145 -14.91 -1.98 -6.18
CA LEU A 145 -14.75 -0.54 -5.92
C LEU A 145 -13.35 -0.21 -5.40
N CYS A 146 -12.79 -1.03 -4.50
CA CYS A 146 -11.45 -0.83 -3.94
C CYS A 146 -10.35 -0.90 -5.02
N TRP A 147 -10.55 -1.60 -6.13
CA TRP A 147 -9.57 -1.65 -7.22
C TRP A 147 -9.88 -0.68 -8.37
N LEU A 148 -11.13 -0.66 -8.85
CA LEU A 148 -11.51 0.10 -10.04
C LEU A 148 -11.52 1.60 -9.80
N TRP A 149 -11.96 2.06 -8.63
CA TRP A 149 -12.04 3.50 -8.36
C TRP A 149 -10.66 4.16 -8.25
N PRO A 150 -9.67 3.60 -7.52
CA PRO A 150 -8.29 4.07 -7.60
C PRO A 150 -7.67 4.00 -8.99
N ALA A 151 -7.92 2.92 -9.75
CA ALA A 151 -7.41 2.78 -11.12
C ALA A 151 -7.97 3.89 -12.02
N ALA A 152 -9.27 4.17 -11.94
CA ALA A 152 -9.90 5.24 -12.71
C ALA A 152 -9.33 6.63 -12.34
N HIS A 153 -9.09 6.90 -11.06
CA HIS A 153 -8.46 8.13 -10.61
C HIS A 153 -7.04 8.27 -11.19
N MET A 154 -6.24 7.21 -11.18
CA MET A 154 -4.90 7.26 -11.76
C MET A 154 -4.90 7.43 -13.27
N ILE A 155 -5.84 6.82 -14.01
CA ILE A 155 -6.02 7.07 -15.46
C ILE A 155 -6.35 8.56 -15.70
N GLY A 156 -7.25 9.15 -14.90
CA GLY A 156 -7.57 10.57 -14.97
C GLY A 156 -6.35 11.46 -14.75
N GLY A 157 -5.52 11.14 -13.74
CA GLY A 157 -4.28 11.86 -13.46
C GLY A 157 -3.24 11.78 -14.59
N VAL A 158 -3.08 10.61 -15.21
CA VAL A 158 -2.15 10.41 -16.33
C VAL A 158 -2.63 11.13 -17.60
N THR A 159 -3.91 11.07 -17.91
CA THR A 159 -4.50 11.74 -19.09
C THR A 159 -4.49 13.26 -18.95
N LEU A 160 -4.86 13.80 -17.79
CA LEU A 160 -4.73 15.22 -17.44
C LEU A 160 -3.26 15.65 -17.41
N GLY A 161 -2.38 14.72 -17.02
CA GLY A 161 -0.96 14.92 -16.87
C GLY A 161 -0.26 15.23 -18.19
N GLY A 162 -0.50 14.43 -19.23
CA GLY A 162 0.18 14.54 -20.53
C GLY A 162 1.71 14.62 -20.40
N PHE A 163 2.42 13.50 -20.49
CA PHE A 163 3.89 13.45 -20.48
C PHE A 163 4.53 13.97 -21.79
N LYS A 164 4.02 15.08 -22.34
CA LYS A 164 4.35 15.57 -23.69
C LYS A 164 5.64 16.39 -23.76
N LYS A 165 6.08 17.04 -22.67
CA LYS A 165 7.34 17.79 -22.59
C LYS A 165 7.98 17.65 -21.20
N LEU A 166 9.09 16.93 -21.12
CA LEU A 166 9.93 16.86 -19.93
C LEU A 166 11.11 17.84 -20.10
N CYS A 167 11.36 18.66 -19.09
CA CYS A 167 12.53 19.57 -19.03
C CYS A 167 13.73 18.94 -18.35
N SER A 168 13.52 17.89 -17.56
CA SER A 168 14.58 17.11 -16.91
C SER A 168 14.33 15.63 -17.13
N VAL A 169 15.41 14.88 -17.32
CA VAL A 169 15.40 13.41 -17.42
C VAL A 169 15.80 12.75 -16.11
N THR A 170 16.25 13.52 -15.11
CA THR A 170 16.78 13.00 -13.85
C THR A 170 15.73 13.09 -12.75
N LEU A 171 15.27 11.94 -12.27
CA LEU A 171 14.32 11.79 -11.18
C LEU A 171 15.08 11.62 -9.85
N THR A 172 14.74 12.39 -8.83
CA THR A 172 15.43 12.39 -7.52
C THR A 172 15.11 11.19 -6.62
N GLY A 173 14.27 10.26 -7.07
CA GLY A 173 13.90 9.03 -6.37
C GLY A 173 14.64 7.79 -6.87
N ILE A 174 14.47 6.68 -6.15
CA ILE A 174 14.95 5.33 -6.53
C ILE A 174 13.92 4.53 -7.34
N PHE A 175 12.69 5.02 -7.44
CA PHE A 175 11.61 4.48 -8.25
C PHE A 175 10.73 5.63 -8.75
N CYS A 176 9.80 5.33 -9.66
CA CYS A 176 8.89 6.31 -10.22
C CYS A 176 7.79 6.73 -9.24
N ASN A 177 8.06 7.81 -8.50
CA ASN A 177 7.14 8.43 -7.54
C ASN A 177 6.61 9.81 -8.05
N ASN A 178 5.90 10.54 -7.19
CA ASN A 178 5.39 11.89 -7.49
C ASN A 178 6.43 12.91 -7.99
N SER A 179 7.73 12.68 -7.82
CA SER A 179 8.78 13.52 -8.40
C SER A 179 8.76 13.53 -9.93
N ILE A 180 8.12 12.55 -10.58
CA ILE A 180 7.89 12.57 -12.03
C ILE A 180 7.11 13.81 -12.48
N LEU A 181 6.26 14.37 -11.61
CA LEU A 181 5.49 15.59 -11.90
C LEU A 181 6.37 16.84 -11.92
N LYS A 182 7.50 16.84 -11.19
CA LYS A 182 8.49 17.94 -11.19
C LYS A 182 9.37 17.95 -12.44
N LEU A 183 9.38 16.88 -13.24
CA LEU A 183 10.15 16.82 -14.47
C LEU A 183 9.53 17.67 -15.60
N LYS A 184 8.29 18.14 -15.42
CA LYS A 184 7.59 18.99 -16.40
C LYS A 184 8.13 20.41 -16.33
N CYS A 185 8.24 21.05 -17.49
CA CYS A 185 8.70 22.43 -17.62
C CYS A 185 7.77 23.44 -16.94
N VAL A 186 6.46 23.16 -16.95
CA VAL A 186 5.43 24.07 -16.43
C VAL A 186 4.63 23.33 -15.36
N PRO A 187 4.61 23.83 -14.11
CA PRO A 187 3.75 23.27 -13.08
C PRO A 187 2.27 23.47 -13.47
N SER A 188 1.46 22.42 -13.36
CA SER A 188 0.03 22.49 -13.66
C SER A 188 -0.79 22.61 -12.38
N ALA A 189 -1.48 23.74 -12.21
CA ALA A 189 -2.42 23.94 -11.11
C ALA A 189 -3.53 22.88 -11.11
N ALA A 190 -3.99 22.46 -12.29
CA ALA A 190 -4.99 21.40 -12.43
C ALA A 190 -4.52 20.06 -11.85
N LEU A 191 -3.26 19.67 -12.07
CA LEU A 191 -2.69 18.46 -11.48
C LEU A 191 -2.49 18.58 -9.97
N ALA A 192 -2.14 19.77 -9.47
CA ALA A 192 -2.05 20.01 -8.05
C ALA A 192 -3.43 19.87 -7.37
N ILE A 193 -4.47 20.47 -7.93
CA ILE A 193 -5.86 20.34 -7.45
C ILE A 193 -6.32 18.88 -7.52
N TYR A 194 -6.05 18.19 -8.63
CA TYR A 194 -6.38 16.77 -8.79
C TYR A 194 -5.68 15.89 -7.75
N GLY A 195 -4.41 16.16 -7.46
CA GLY A 195 -3.66 15.47 -6.41
C GLY A 195 -4.21 15.73 -5.01
N VAL A 196 -4.64 16.96 -4.70
CA VAL A 196 -5.31 17.29 -3.42
C VAL A 196 -6.66 16.59 -3.31
N TYR A 197 -7.42 16.52 -4.41
CA TYR A 197 -8.65 15.75 -4.47
C TYR A 197 -8.39 14.26 -4.18
N GLY A 198 -7.36 13.68 -4.80
CA GLY A 198 -6.94 12.30 -4.54
C GLY A 198 -6.55 12.07 -3.09
N LEU A 199 -5.70 12.93 -2.52
CA LEU A 199 -5.27 12.85 -1.12
C LEU A 199 -6.47 12.89 -0.16
N THR A 200 -7.40 13.80 -0.38
CA THR A 200 -8.59 13.94 0.48
C THR A 200 -9.46 12.68 0.41
N ASN A 201 -9.76 12.20 -0.80
CA ASN A 201 -10.73 11.12 -1.01
C ASN A 201 -10.18 9.72 -0.70
N PHE A 202 -8.90 9.45 -0.98
CA PHE A 202 -8.31 8.12 -0.84
C PHE A 202 -7.44 7.97 0.42
N VAL A 203 -7.12 9.06 1.11
CA VAL A 203 -6.33 8.99 2.36
C VAL A 203 -7.12 9.58 3.53
N LEU A 204 -7.44 10.87 3.50
CA LEU A 204 -8.06 11.54 4.66
C LEU A 204 -9.43 10.94 5.01
N VAL A 205 -10.33 10.83 4.03
CA VAL A 205 -11.68 10.29 4.26
C VAL A 205 -11.63 8.85 4.80
N PRO A 206 -10.89 7.89 4.18
CA PRO A 206 -10.72 6.55 4.74
C PRO A 206 -10.11 6.54 6.15
N VAL A 207 -9.08 7.35 6.42
CA VAL A 207 -8.47 7.47 7.75
C VAL A 207 -9.48 7.91 8.79
N PHE A 208 -10.21 9.00 8.54
CA PHE A 208 -11.25 9.49 9.45
C PHE A 208 -12.36 8.46 9.64
N PHE A 209 -12.79 7.80 8.57
CA PHE A 209 -13.80 6.76 8.64
C PHE A 209 -13.35 5.59 9.53
N VAL A 210 -12.13 5.10 9.35
CA VAL A 210 -11.58 3.99 10.15
C VAL A 210 -11.47 4.38 11.63
N ILE A 211 -10.92 5.57 11.92
CA ILE A 211 -10.77 6.07 13.30
C ILE A 211 -12.15 6.22 13.96
N PHE A 212 -13.11 6.85 13.28
CA PHE A 212 -14.47 7.03 13.78
C PHE A 212 -15.13 5.68 14.08
N THR A 213 -15.00 4.73 13.15
CA THR A 213 -15.60 3.40 13.24
C THR A 213 -15.03 2.62 14.44
N TYR A 214 -13.70 2.63 14.63
CA TYR A 214 -13.10 1.98 15.78
C TYR A 214 -13.36 2.70 17.10
N ALA A 215 -13.42 4.04 17.12
CA ALA A 215 -13.83 4.77 18.31
C ALA A 215 -15.23 4.34 18.77
N LYS A 216 -16.19 4.21 17.84
CA LYS A 216 -17.53 3.68 18.13
C LYS A 216 -17.49 2.25 18.67
N ILE A 217 -16.70 1.36 18.06
CA ILE A 217 -16.52 -0.02 18.53
C ILE A 217 -15.96 -0.04 19.95
N PHE A 218 -14.92 0.75 20.24
CA PHE A 218 -14.33 0.83 21.58
C PHE A 218 -15.32 1.35 22.63
N ILE A 219 -16.10 2.38 22.32
CA ILE A 219 -17.14 2.92 23.22
C ILE A 219 -18.18 1.85 23.57
N ILE A 220 -18.65 1.09 22.57
CA ILE A 220 -19.68 0.06 22.76
C ILE A 220 -19.11 -1.14 23.52
N THR A 221 -17.91 -1.59 23.17
CA THR A 221 -17.27 -2.76 23.79
C THR A 221 -16.80 -2.47 25.21
N HIS A 222 -16.49 -1.22 25.55
CA HIS A 222 -16.16 -0.82 26.93
C HIS A 222 -17.29 -1.16 27.92
N ARG A 223 -18.55 -1.06 27.46
CA ARG A 223 -19.74 -1.39 28.27
C ARG A 223 -20.04 -2.89 28.36
N ARG A 224 -19.36 -3.74 27.58
CA ARG A 224 -19.64 -5.19 27.44
C ARG A 224 -18.63 -6.11 28.14
N GLY A 225 -17.74 -5.55 28.96
CA GLY A 225 -16.78 -6.31 29.78
C GLY A 225 -15.37 -6.44 29.17
N ARG A 226 -14.41 -6.85 30.01
CA ARG A 226 -12.96 -6.84 29.71
C ARG A 226 -12.57 -7.76 28.56
N GLU A 227 -13.23 -8.91 28.43
CA GLU A 227 -12.91 -9.93 27.43
C GLU A 227 -13.33 -9.51 26.01
N VAL A 228 -14.55 -8.95 25.87
CA VAL A 228 -15.05 -8.40 24.60
C VAL A 228 -14.19 -7.21 24.15
N ARG A 229 -13.75 -6.36 25.09
CA ARG A 229 -12.83 -5.26 24.83
C ARG A 229 -11.46 -5.75 24.34
N LYS A 230 -10.90 -6.78 24.98
CA LYS A 230 -9.61 -7.37 24.59
C LYS A 230 -9.67 -7.93 23.17
N LYS A 231 -10.72 -8.71 22.86
CA LYS A 231 -10.92 -9.30 21.53
C LYS A 231 -11.11 -8.25 20.43
N ALA A 232 -11.83 -7.15 20.74
CA ALA A 232 -11.97 -6.02 19.81
C ALA A 232 -10.63 -5.29 19.59
N ALA A 233 -9.87 -5.04 20.67
CA ALA A 233 -8.56 -4.40 20.57
C ALA A 233 -7.59 -5.22 19.71
N GLU A 234 -7.55 -6.54 19.89
CA GLU A 234 -6.68 -7.42 19.11
C GLU A 234 -7.03 -7.44 17.60
N THR A 235 -8.27 -7.13 17.21
CA THR A 235 -8.65 -7.04 15.79
C THR A 235 -8.47 -5.64 15.21
N CYS A 236 -8.67 -4.58 16.00
CA CYS A 236 -8.60 -3.20 15.54
C CYS A 236 -7.17 -2.62 15.56
N LEU A 237 -6.35 -3.02 16.52
CA LEU A 237 -4.97 -2.53 16.70
C LEU A 237 -4.09 -2.81 15.46
N PRO A 238 -4.11 -4.03 14.87
CA PRO A 238 -3.58 -4.29 13.53
C PRO A 238 -3.84 -3.21 12.49
N HIS A 239 -5.12 -2.87 12.31
CA HIS A 239 -5.56 -1.97 11.25
C HIS A 239 -5.14 -0.53 11.55
N LEU A 240 -5.19 -0.12 12.82
CA LEU A 240 -4.72 1.17 13.28
C LEU A 240 -3.20 1.32 13.16
N MET A 241 -2.42 0.27 13.40
CA MET A 241 -0.96 0.29 13.24
C MET A 241 -0.57 0.47 11.77
N ILE A 242 -1.23 -0.26 10.85
CA ILE A 242 -1.01 -0.11 9.41
C ILE A 242 -1.40 1.30 8.96
N LEU A 243 -2.58 1.77 9.37
CA LEU A 243 -3.08 3.11 9.05
C LEU A 243 -2.14 4.22 9.53
N PHE A 244 -1.71 4.14 10.80
CA PHE A 244 -0.78 5.09 11.39
C PHE A 244 0.54 5.13 10.63
N SER A 245 1.10 3.96 10.34
CA SER A 245 2.39 3.87 9.66
C SER A 245 2.32 4.39 8.23
N PHE A 246 1.27 4.04 7.49
CA PHE A 246 1.04 4.61 6.16
C PHE A 246 0.86 6.13 6.20
N SER A 247 0.11 6.65 7.18
CA SER A 247 -0.10 8.10 7.32
C SER A 247 1.19 8.85 7.61
N CYS A 248 2.06 8.30 8.47
CA CYS A 248 3.39 8.86 8.75
C CYS A 248 4.27 8.88 7.49
N LEU A 249 4.28 7.77 6.74
CA LEU A 249 5.07 7.66 5.50
C LEU A 249 4.55 8.58 4.39
N ALA A 250 3.23 8.70 4.25
CA ALA A 250 2.61 9.61 3.28
C ALA A 250 2.87 11.08 3.64
N ALA A 251 2.76 11.46 4.92
CA ALA A 251 3.11 12.79 5.39
C ALA A 251 4.59 13.11 5.11
N TYR A 252 5.48 12.16 5.34
CA TYR A 252 6.90 12.30 5.07
C TYR A 252 7.21 12.48 3.58
N ASP A 253 6.60 11.68 2.70
CA ASP A 253 6.76 11.81 1.24
C ASP A 253 6.31 13.18 0.73
N ILE A 254 5.19 13.71 1.28
CA ILE A 254 4.71 15.06 0.97
C ILE A 254 5.69 16.13 1.47
N ILE A 255 6.21 15.97 2.70
CA ILE A 255 7.16 16.92 3.29
C ILE A 255 8.45 16.97 2.47
N ILE A 256 9.06 15.84 2.07
CA ILE A 256 10.23 15.86 1.16
C ILE A 256 9.88 16.51 -0.18
N ALA A 257 8.73 16.15 -0.76
CA ALA A 257 8.38 16.62 -2.09
C ALA A 257 8.05 18.12 -2.12
N ARG A 258 7.59 18.71 -1.02
CA ARG A 258 7.13 20.11 -0.97
C ARG A 258 8.04 21.04 -0.20
N VAL A 259 8.68 20.55 0.85
CA VAL A 259 9.67 21.27 1.64
C VAL A 259 11.02 20.74 1.16
N GLU A 260 11.75 21.52 0.36
CA GLU A 260 13.14 21.26 -0.03
C GLU A 260 14.05 21.28 1.20
N SER A 261 13.81 20.33 2.08
CA SER A 261 14.49 20.15 3.34
C SER A 261 15.85 19.55 3.03
N ASN A 262 16.89 20.12 3.66
CA ASN A 262 18.30 19.76 3.50
C ASN A 262 18.63 18.37 4.08
N PHE A 263 17.75 17.38 3.92
CA PHE A 263 18.06 15.99 4.28
C PHE A 263 19.15 15.45 3.35
N SER A 264 20.05 14.65 3.92
CA SER A 264 21.05 13.92 3.14
C SER A 264 20.36 12.95 2.17
N LYS A 265 20.98 12.68 1.02
CA LYS A 265 20.49 11.68 0.06
C LYS A 265 20.33 10.30 0.74
N THR A 266 21.17 9.97 1.72
CA THR A 266 21.10 8.72 2.49
C THR A 266 19.81 8.62 3.30
N VAL A 267 19.37 9.71 3.94
CA VAL A 267 18.13 9.74 4.72
C VAL A 267 16.93 9.55 3.80
N ARG A 268 16.92 10.23 2.64
CA ARG A 268 15.88 10.02 1.63
C ARG A 268 15.83 8.57 1.15
N LEU A 269 16.98 7.98 0.84
CA LEU A 269 17.07 6.57 0.43
C LEU A 269 16.48 5.62 1.48
N VAL A 270 16.93 5.74 2.73
CA VAL A 270 16.47 4.88 3.84
C VAL A 270 14.96 4.99 4.04
N MET A 271 14.42 6.21 4.01
CA MET A 271 13.01 6.44 4.25
C MET A 271 12.14 5.99 3.06
N THR A 272 12.58 6.21 1.82
CA THR A 272 11.91 5.67 0.64
C THR A 272 11.92 4.14 0.65
N LEU A 273 13.02 3.51 1.08
CA LEU A 273 13.07 2.06 1.30
C LEU A 273 12.08 1.64 2.38
N GLN A 274 11.98 2.36 3.50
CA GLN A 274 10.97 2.06 4.53
C GLN A 274 9.54 2.09 3.96
N THR A 275 9.20 3.06 3.11
CA THR A 275 7.86 3.10 2.48
C THR A 275 7.56 1.84 1.67
N ILE A 276 8.55 1.30 0.96
CA ILE A 276 8.42 0.10 0.12
C ILE A 276 8.43 -1.19 0.97
N LEU A 277 9.16 -1.20 2.09
CA LEU A 277 9.35 -2.39 2.93
C LEU A 277 8.21 -2.57 3.93
N TYR A 278 7.72 -1.48 4.52
CA TYR A 278 6.98 -1.54 5.76
C TYR A 278 5.56 -2.09 5.57
N ASN A 279 4.80 -1.60 4.58
CA ASN A 279 3.43 -2.08 4.33
C ASN A 279 3.40 -3.57 3.92
N PRO A 280 4.17 -4.03 2.91
CA PRO A 280 4.10 -5.42 2.45
C PRO A 280 4.62 -6.45 3.46
N LEU A 281 5.48 -6.05 4.42
CA LEU A 281 5.97 -6.92 5.49
C LEU A 281 5.06 -6.91 6.72
N LEU A 282 4.51 -5.76 7.11
CA LEU A 282 3.64 -5.71 8.28
C LEU A 282 2.31 -6.41 8.05
N ASN A 283 1.72 -6.28 6.87
CA ASN A 283 0.48 -6.97 6.52
C ASN A 283 0.55 -8.47 6.87
N PRO A 284 1.50 -9.25 6.34
CA PRO A 284 1.58 -10.67 6.64
C PRO A 284 2.05 -11.01 8.05
N ILE A 285 2.84 -10.16 8.72
CA ILE A 285 3.22 -10.41 10.12
C ILE A 285 1.98 -10.27 11.01
N ILE A 286 1.24 -9.18 10.86
CA ILE A 286 0.08 -8.86 11.68
C ILE A 286 -1.06 -9.85 11.42
N TYR A 287 -1.39 -10.09 10.15
CA TYR A 287 -2.48 -11.01 9.80
C TYR A 287 -2.06 -12.48 9.83
N GLY A 288 -0.82 -12.80 9.47
CA GLY A 288 -0.30 -14.17 9.48
C GLY A 288 -0.15 -14.75 10.88
N LEU A 289 0.23 -13.94 11.89
CA LEU A 289 0.24 -14.38 13.29
C LEU A 289 -1.17 -14.74 13.77
N LYS A 290 -2.16 -13.87 13.49
CA LYS A 290 -3.58 -14.13 13.74
C LYS A 290 -4.05 -15.42 13.04
N MET A 291 -3.72 -15.57 11.75
CA MET A 291 -4.13 -16.73 10.95
C MET A 291 -3.51 -18.03 11.46
N LYS A 292 -2.23 -18.04 11.85
CA LYS A 292 -1.58 -19.23 12.45
C LYS A 292 -2.22 -19.64 13.76
N GLU A 293 -2.59 -18.67 14.60
CA GLU A 293 -3.24 -18.94 15.88
C GLU A 293 -4.65 -19.52 15.68
N ILE A 294 -5.41 -18.95 14.74
CA ILE A 294 -6.73 -19.48 14.33
C ILE A 294 -6.59 -20.89 13.73
N LEU A 295 -5.60 -21.12 12.85
CA LEU A 295 -5.38 -22.44 12.26
C LEU A 295 -4.94 -23.48 13.30
N LYS A 296 -4.15 -23.07 14.30
CA LYS A 296 -3.73 -23.93 15.41
C LYS A 296 -4.90 -24.32 16.30
N HIS A 297 -5.82 -23.38 16.57
CA HIS A 297 -7.07 -23.66 17.28
C HIS A 297 -7.99 -24.59 16.46
N LEU A 298 -8.11 -24.38 15.15
CA LEU A 298 -8.85 -25.27 14.27
C LEU A 298 -8.24 -26.69 14.23
N LYS A 299 -6.92 -26.82 14.06
CA LYS A 299 -6.24 -28.13 14.11
C LYS A 299 -6.45 -28.84 15.44
N LYS A 300 -6.44 -28.12 16.57
CA LYS A 300 -6.75 -28.70 17.88
C LYS A 300 -8.21 -29.16 18.00
N LEU A 301 -9.15 -28.43 17.40
CA LEU A 301 -10.56 -28.80 17.40
C LEU A 301 -10.83 -30.03 16.53
N PHE A 302 -10.16 -30.13 15.38
CA PHE A 302 -10.22 -31.28 14.47
C PHE A 302 -9.42 -32.50 14.93
N LEU A 303 -8.50 -32.35 15.90
CA LEU A 303 -7.83 -33.47 16.58
C LEU A 303 -8.64 -34.00 17.78
N PHE A 304 -9.77 -33.38 18.10
CA PHE A 304 -10.69 -33.78 19.16
C PHE A 304 -11.98 -34.44 18.62
N PHE A 305 -12.05 -34.66 17.32
CA PHE A 305 -13.06 -35.44 16.60
C PHE A 305 -12.35 -36.54 15.81
#